data_AF-A0A967SDU9-F1
#
_entry.id   AF-A0A967SDU9-F1
#
_cell.length_a   1.000
_cell.length_b   1.000
_cell.length_c   1.000
_cell.angle_alpha   90.00
_cell.angle_beta   90.00
_cell.angle_gamma   90.00
#
_symmetry.space_group_name_H-M   'P 1'
#
loop_
_entity.id
_entity.type
_entity.pdbx_description
1 polymer ?
#
loop_
_entity_poly.entity_id
_entity_poly.type
_entity_poly.pdbx_seq_one_letter_code
_entity_poly.pdbx_strand_id
1 'polypeptide(L)' 'AALVFDDSVLSYRQLDAQANRLASHLRDLGVGPEVPVGICAERSSELVVGLVGIL' A
#
# COMPACT_ATOMS: atom_id res chain seq x y z
N ALA A 1 -9.10 8.14 -12.25
CA ALA A 1 -8.95 7.23 -11.10
C ALA A 1 -7.56 6.61 -11.18
N ALA A 2 -6.91 6.33 -10.05
CA ALA A 2 -5.61 5.66 -10.00
C ALA A 2 -5.74 4.15 -9.82
N LEU A 3 -6.77 3.71 -9.08
CA LEU A 3 -7.10 2.31 -8.87
C LEU A 3 -8.62 2.13 -8.90
N VAL A 4 -9.08 1.09 -9.58
CA VAL A 4 -10.48 0.66 -9.56
C VAL A 4 -10.47 -0.83 -9.24
N PHE A 5 -11.21 -1.23 -8.22
CA PHE A 5 -11.37 -2.61 -7.82
C PHE A 5 -12.81 -2.83 -7.37
N ASP A 6 -13.57 -3.63 -8.14
CA ASP A 6 -15.01 -3.79 -7.99
C ASP A 6 -15.72 -2.40 -7.97
N ASP A 7 -16.57 -2.12 -6.97
CA ASP A 7 -17.22 -0.82 -6.78
C ASP A 7 -16.31 0.26 -6.14
N SER A 8 -15.06 -0.10 -5.77
CA SER A 8 -14.14 0.83 -5.11
C SER A 8 -13.27 1.57 -6.12
N VAL A 9 -13.25 2.90 -6.01
CA VAL A 9 -12.43 3.79 -6.83
C VAL A 9 -11.55 4.64 -5.95
N LEU A 10 -10.22 4.50 -6.11
CA LEU A 10 -9.25 5.38 -5.47
C LEU A 10 -8.66 6.37 -6.46
N SER A 11 -8.67 7.63 -6.09
CA SER A 11 -7.84 8.66 -6.71
C SER A 11 -6.36 8.50 -6.33
N TYR A 12 -5.46 9.12 -7.09
CA TYR A 12 -4.03 9.14 -6.75
C TYR A 12 -3.79 9.63 -5.32
N ARG A 13 -4.48 10.68 -4.90
CA ARG A 13 -4.36 11.24 -3.55
C ARG A 13 -4.79 10.25 -2.45
N GLN A 14 -5.85 9.48 -2.70
CA GLN A 14 -6.33 8.48 -1.74
C GLN A 14 -5.41 7.26 -1.68
N LEU A 15 -4.89 6.83 -2.83
CA LEU A 15 -3.91 5.75 -2.91
C LEU A 15 -2.63 6.14 -2.16
N ASP A 16 -2.07 7.31 -2.46
CA ASP A 16 -0.87 7.84 -1.83
C ASP A 16 -1.04 8.00 -0.31
N ALA A 17 -2.17 8.55 0.15
CA ALA A 17 -2.46 8.66 1.58
C ALA A 17 -2.54 7.29 2.28
N GLN A 18 -3.07 6.27 1.62
CA GLN A 18 -3.12 4.91 2.18
C GLN A 18 -1.73 4.25 2.19
N ALA A 19 -0.98 4.37 1.09
CA ALA A 19 0.38 3.85 0.97
C ALA A 19 1.32 4.49 2.02
N ASN A 20 1.27 5.81 2.20
CA ASN A 20 2.07 6.52 3.19
C ASN A 20 1.73 6.13 4.64
N ARG A 21 0.46 5.83 4.93
CA ARG A 21 0.05 5.31 6.24
C ARG A 21 0.64 3.92 6.50
N LEU A 22 0.60 3.04 5.50
CA LEU A 22 1.23 1.72 5.59
C LEU A 22 2.75 1.85 5.76
N ALA A 23 3.41 2.66 4.95
CA ALA A 23 4.85 2.91 5.03
C ALA A 23 5.27 3.41 6.41
N SER A 24 4.50 4.34 6.99
CA SER A 24 4.76 4.86 8.34
C SER A 24 4.66 3.74 9.38
N HIS A 25 3.61 2.91 9.31
CA HIS A 25 3.45 1.78 10.21
C HIS A 25 4.57 0.74 10.08
N LEU A 26 5.00 0.41 8.86
CA LEU A 26 6.12 -0.50 8.62
C LEU A 26 7.42 0.05 9.20
N ARG A 27 7.65 1.37 9.10
CA ARG A 27 8.83 2.03 9.70
C ARG A 27 8.80 1.95 11.22
N ASP A 28 7.64 2.11 11.84
CA ASP A 28 7.48 1.93 13.29
C ASP A 28 7.76 0.48 13.74
N LEU A 29 7.54 -0.50 12.86
CA LEU A 29 7.91 -1.90 13.06
C LEU A 29 9.40 -2.21 12.78
N GLY A 30 10.20 -1.19 12.41
CA GLY A 30 11.62 -1.33 12.13
C GLY A 30 11.96 -1.69 10.69
N VAL A 31 10.99 -1.64 9.77
CA VAL A 31 11.26 -1.80 8.33
C VAL A 31 11.99 -0.57 7.81
N GLY A 32 13.14 -0.80 7.18
CA GLY A 32 13.98 0.23 6.58
C GLY A 32 14.39 -0.13 5.16
N PRO A 33 15.33 0.64 4.56
CA PRO A 33 15.89 0.32 3.25
C PRO A 33 16.43 -1.11 3.22
N GLU A 34 16.22 -1.79 2.10
CA GLU A 34 16.72 -3.16 1.85
C GLU A 34 16.12 -4.25 2.77
N VAL A 35 15.14 -3.91 3.61
CA VAL A 35 14.40 -4.89 4.42
C VAL A 35 13.29 -5.52 3.56
N PRO A 36 13.32 -6.84 3.33
CA PRO A 36 12.27 -7.50 2.55
C PRO A 36 10.95 -7.54 3.32
N VAL A 37 9.87 -7.12 2.66
CA VAL A 37 8.50 -7.19 3.19
C VAL A 37 7.67 -8.12 2.30
N GLY A 38 7.16 -9.20 2.90
CA GLY A 38 6.26 -10.12 2.20
C GLY A 38 4.82 -9.59 2.19
N ILE A 39 4.13 -9.71 1.06
CA ILE A 39 2.70 -9.42 0.95
C ILE A 39 1.95 -10.73 0.77
N CYS A 40 1.02 -11.02 1.68
CA CYS A 40 0.10 -12.15 1.57
C CYS A 40 -1.33 -11.62 1.66
N ALA A 41 -1.93 -11.36 0.50
CA ALA A 41 -3.29 -10.87 0.38
C ALA A 41 -3.92 -11.41 -0.89
N GLU A 42 -5.25 -11.53 -0.90
CA GLU A 42 -6.00 -11.80 -2.12
C GLU A 42 -5.98 -10.57 -3.05
N ARG A 43 -6.43 -10.75 -4.30
CA ARG A 43 -6.53 -9.64 -5.24
C ARG A 43 -7.56 -8.64 -4.72
N SER A 44 -7.09 -7.49 -4.25
CA SER A 44 -7.91 -6.39 -3.72
C SER A 44 -7.22 -5.04 -3.95
N SER A 45 -7.88 -3.94 -3.59
CA SER A 45 -7.24 -2.62 -3.59
C SER A 45 -6.08 -2.52 -2.59
N GLU A 46 -6.13 -3.27 -1.50
CA GLU A 46 -5.12 -3.28 -0.44
C GLU A 46 -3.80 -3.90 -0.92
N LEU A 47 -3.88 -4.88 -1.84
CA LEU A 47 -2.70 -5.45 -2.49
C LEU A 47 -1.89 -4.36 -3.20
N VAL A 48 -2.55 -3.45 -3.93
CA VAL A 48 -1.88 -2.36 -4.64
C VAL A 48 -1.37 -1.29 -3.68
N VAL A 49 -2.13 -0.97 -2.63
CA VAL A 49 -1.66 -0.10 -1.55
C VAL A 49 -0.38 -0.66 -0.92
N GLY A 50 -0.32 -1.97 -0.68
CA GLY A 50 0.84 -2.69 -0.17
C GLY A 50 2.06 -2.54 -1.08
N LEU A 51 1.89 -2.81 -2.37
CA LEU A 51 2.97 -2.70 -3.34
C LEU A 51 3.54 -1.27 -3.45
N VAL A 52 2.67 -0.25 -3.39
CA VAL A 52 3.11 1.15 -3.48
C VAL A 52 3.71 1.63 -2.15
N GLY A 53 3.18 1.19 -1.01
CA GLY A 53 3.66 1.63 0.31
C GLY A 53 4.96 0.98 0.79
N ILE A 54 5.44 -0.07 0.10
CA ILE A 54 6.70 -0.77 0.42
C ILE A 54 7.90 -0.23 -0.38
N LEU A 55 7.66 0.44 -1.51
CA LEU A 55 8.70 1.08 -2.34
C LEU A 55 9.28 2.33 -1.65
#